data_AF-A0A382E5N3-F1
#
_entry.id   AF-A0A382E5N3-F1
#
_cell.length_a   1.000
_cell.length_b   1.000
_cell.length_c   1.000
_cell.angle_alpha   90.00
_cell.angle_beta   90.00
_cell.angle_gamma   90.00
#
_symmetry.space_group_name_H-M   'P 1'
#
loop_
_entity.id
_entity.type
_entity.pdbx_description
1 polymer ?
#
loop_
_entity_poly.entity_id
_entity_poly.type
_entity_poly.pdbx_seq_one_letter_code
_entity_poly.pdbx_strand_id
1 'polypeptide(L)' 'MMKKLWCRTIVLMSFLLVGTLSAQLQVGETSPDWTAPICVNGEGDWSLYEQANGAVNGGNYKVTWLNLYTSW' A
#
# COMPACT_ATOMS: atom_id res chain seq x y z
N MET A 1 23.49 30.75 13.54
CA MET A 1 23.33 29.92 12.33
C MET A 1 22.87 28.49 12.65
N MET A 2 23.50 27.79 13.61
CA MET A 2 23.21 26.38 13.94
C MET A 2 21.77 26.10 14.41
N LYS A 3 21.14 26.99 15.21
CA LYS A 3 19.75 26.81 15.68
C LYS A 3 18.72 26.72 14.53
N LYS A 4 18.94 27.44 13.43
CA LYS A 4 18.06 27.41 12.25
C LYS A 4 18.21 26.10 11.48
N LEU A 5 19.42 25.55 11.40
CA LEU A 5 19.66 24.26 10.75
C LEU A 5 18.99 23.12 11.53
N TRP A 6 19.14 23.12 12.85
CA TRP A 6 18.56 22.09 13.73
C TRP A 6 17.02 22.08 13.69
N CYS A 7 16.40 23.27 13.69
CA CYS A 7 14.95 23.40 13.57
C CYS A 7 14.43 22.86 12.22
N ARG A 8 15.15 23.12 11.11
CA ARG A 8 14.78 22.59 9.78
C ARG A 8 14.85 21.07 9.72
N THR A 9 15.89 20.47 10.30
CA THR A 9 16.05 19.01 10.34
C THR A 9 14.94 18.34 11.15
N ILE A 10 14.58 18.91 12.31
CA ILE A 10 13.48 18.39 13.14
C ILE A 10 12.16 18.42 12.38
N VAL A 11 11.83 19.54 11.74
CA VAL A 11 10.60 19.65 10.94
C VAL A 11 10.56 18.61 9.83
N LEU A 12 11.69 18.38 9.15
CA LEU A 12 11.78 17.42 8.05
C LEU A 12 11.61 15.97 8.53
N MET A 13 12.23 15.61 9.66
CA MET A 13 12.04 14.29 10.27
C MET A 13 10.60 14.07 10.72
N SER A 14 9.98 15.06 11.37
CA SER A 14 8.58 14.97 11.79
C SER A 14 7.64 14.81 10.60
N PHE A 15 7.89 15.51 9.49
CA PHE A 15 7.08 15.38 8.28
C PHE A 15 7.19 13.98 7.67
N LEU A 16 8.40 13.41 7.61
CA LEU A 16 8.61 12.04 7.15
C LEU A 16 7.89 11.01 8.04
N LEU A 17 7.93 11.20 9.37
CA LEU A 17 7.29 10.29 10.31
C LEU A 17 5.75 10.32 10.23
N VAL A 18 5.15 11.50 10.05
CA VAL A 18 3.69 11.64 9.92
C VAL A 18 3.20 11.09 8.59
N GLY A 19 3.97 11.29 7.50
CA GLY A 19 3.61 10.79 6.18
C GLY A 19 3.52 9.25 6.11
N THR A 20 4.38 8.52 6.84
CA THR A 20 4.32 7.05 6.87
C THR A 20 3.12 6.53 7.66
N LEU A 21 2.69 7.23 8.71
CA LEU A 21 1.51 6.86 9.50
C LEU A 21 0.20 7.04 8.71
N SER A 22 0.13 8.03 7.82
CA SER A 22 -1.05 8.26 6.97
C SER A 22 -1.20 7.29 5.80
N ALA A 23 -0.18 6.48 5.50
CA ALA A 23 -0.20 5.54 4.38
C ALA A 23 -0.80 4.17 4.74
N GLN A 24 -1.23 3.98 5.99
CA GLN A 24 -1.68 2.69 6.49
C GLN A 24 -3.21 2.58 6.45
N LEU A 25 -3.71 1.61 5.68
CA LEU A 25 -5.15 1.29 5.63
C LEU A 25 -5.62 0.77 6.99
N GLN A 26 -6.77 1.27 7.44
CA GLN A 26 -7.44 0.83 8.66
C GLN A 26 -8.55 -0.19 8.36
N VAL A 27 -8.96 -0.93 9.40
CA VAL A 27 -10.07 -1.88 9.29
C VAL A 27 -11.35 -1.11 8.97
N GLY A 28 -12.02 -1.52 7.90
CA GLY A 28 -13.26 -0.89 7.41
C GLY A 28 -13.03 0.17 6.33
N GLU A 29 -11.78 0.54 6.04
CA GLU A 29 -11.47 1.37 4.88
C GLU A 29 -11.49 0.55 3.58
N THR A 30 -11.80 1.23 2.48
CA THR A 30 -11.74 0.64 1.14
C THR A 30 -10.29 0.60 0.68
N SER A 31 -9.77 -0.60 0.38
CA SER A 31 -8.48 -0.75 -0.28
C SER A 31 -8.46 0.02 -1.60
N PRO A 32 -7.37 0.74 -1.93
CA PRO A 32 -7.17 1.24 -3.28
C PRO A 32 -7.06 0.07 -4.25
N ASP A 33 -7.26 0.35 -5.53
CA ASP A 33 -6.90 -0.61 -6.58
C ASP A 33 -5.38 -0.73 -6.68
N TRP A 34 -4.90 -1.96 -6.85
CA TRP A 34 -3.48 -2.27 -6.93
C TRP A 34 -3.24 -3.48 -7.82
N THR A 35 -2.03 -3.53 -8.35
CA THR A 35 -1.53 -4.60 -9.21
C THR A 35 -0.16 -5.01 -8.70
N ALA A 36 0.09 -6.32 -8.60
CA ALA A 36 1.35 -6.87 -8.14
C ALA A 36 1.76 -8.08 -8.99
N PRO A 37 3.07 -8.29 -9.22
CA PRO A 37 3.55 -9.46 -9.95
C PRO A 37 3.21 -10.75 -9.19
N ILE A 38 2.87 -11.80 -9.93
CA ILE A 38 2.55 -13.11 -9.37
C ILE A 38 3.83 -13.86 -9.02
N CYS A 39 4.16 -13.98 -7.73
CA CYS A 39 5.39 -14.63 -7.25
C CYS A 39 5.30 -16.17 -7.09
N VAL A 40 4.39 -16.85 -7.80
CA VAL A 40 4.15 -18.31 -7.69
C VAL A 40 4.42 -19.07 -8.99
N ASN A 41 5.67 -19.02 -9.48
CA ASN A 41 6.09 -19.65 -10.75
C ASN A 41 5.18 -19.30 -11.96
N GLY A 42 4.55 -18.13 -11.92
CA GLY A 42 3.67 -17.62 -12.97
C GLY A 42 4.32 -16.46 -13.71
N GLU A 43 3.76 -16.13 -14.86
CA GLU A 43 4.05 -14.90 -15.60
C GLU A 43 2.89 -13.91 -15.40
N GLY A 44 3.21 -12.62 -15.44
CA GLY A 44 2.24 -11.53 -15.40
C GLY A 44 1.89 -11.03 -14.00
N ASP A 45 0.85 -10.20 -13.97
CA ASP A 45 0.44 -9.43 -12.81
C ASP A 45 -0.96 -9.85 -12.33
N TRP A 46 -1.19 -9.71 -11.03
CA TRP A 46 -2.49 -9.86 -10.39
C TRP A 46 -3.05 -8.48 -10.05
N SER A 47 -4.25 -8.15 -10.56
CA SER A 47 -4.99 -6.92 -10.26
C SER A 47 -6.15 -7.17 -9.29
N LEU A 48 -6.30 -6.33 -8.27
CA LEU A 48 -7.39 -6.44 -7.30
C LEU A 48 -8.76 -6.36 -7.97
N TYR A 49 -8.98 -5.36 -8.82
CA TYR A 49 -10.30 -5.11 -9.38
C TYR A 49 -10.69 -6.15 -10.43
N GLU A 50 -9.78 -6.48 -11.34
CA GLU A 50 -10.03 -7.50 -12.36
C GLU A 50 -10.31 -8.87 -11.73
N GLN A 51 -9.64 -9.18 -10.62
CA GLN A 51 -9.73 -10.52 -10.03
C GLN A 51 -10.82 -10.66 -8.96
N ALA A 52 -11.13 -9.60 -8.21
CA ALA A 52 -11.99 -9.67 -7.02
C ALA A 52 -13.19 -8.70 -7.01
N ASN A 53 -13.27 -7.73 -7.92
CA ASN A 53 -14.41 -6.81 -8.00
C ASN A 53 -15.45 -7.29 -9.01
N GLY A 54 -16.57 -7.84 -8.51
CA GLY A 54 -17.65 -8.39 -9.33
C GLY A 54 -18.27 -7.39 -10.31
N ALA A 55 -18.31 -6.10 -9.96
CA ALA A 55 -18.81 -5.05 -10.84
C ALA A 55 -17.88 -4.76 -12.02
N VAL A 56 -16.58 -5.06 -11.88
CA VAL A 56 -15.57 -4.80 -12.92
C VAL A 56 -15.39 -6.03 -13.80
N ASN A 57 -15.34 -7.22 -13.23
CA ASN A 57 -15.04 -8.46 -13.95
C ASN A 57 -16.27 -9.23 -14.44
N GLY A 58 -17.48 -8.73 -14.18
CA GLY A 58 -18.74 -9.38 -14.58
C GLY A 58 -19.06 -10.67 -13.82
N GLY A 59 -18.31 -10.95 -12.75
CA GLY A 59 -18.44 -12.13 -11.90
C GLY A 59 -18.83 -11.80 -10.46
N ASN A 60 -18.45 -12.70 -9.54
CA ASN A 60 -18.70 -12.53 -8.11
C ASN A 60 -17.57 -11.75 -7.42
N TYR A 61 -17.95 -11.02 -6.36
CA TYR A 61 -16.97 -10.46 -5.43
C TYR A 61 -16.20 -11.57 -4.71
N LYS A 62 -14.91 -11.35 -4.48
CA LYS A 62 -14.03 -12.30 -3.78
C LYS A 62 -13.36 -11.64 -2.59
N VAL A 63 -13.15 -12.43 -1.53
CA VAL A 63 -12.28 -12.05 -0.41
C VAL A 63 -10.84 -12.41 -0.80
N THR A 64 -9.95 -11.42 -0.74
CA THR A 64 -8.52 -11.59 -1.05
C THR A 64 -7.71 -11.49 0.24
N TRP A 65 -6.88 -12.50 0.49
CA TRP A 65 -5.91 -12.48 1.59
C TRP A 65 -4.54 -12.07 1.06
N LEU A 66 -3.94 -11.01 1.60
CA LEU A 66 -2.58 -10.58 1.27
C LEU A 66 -1.64 -10.96 2.40
N ASN A 67 -0.56 -11.66 2.07
CA ASN A 67 0.55 -11.89 2.98
C ASN A 67 1.73 -11.00 2.59
N LEU A 68 2.08 -10.06 3.46
CA LEU A 68 3.18 -9.13 3.26
C LEU A 68 4.41 -9.67 4.00
N TYR A 69 5.41 -10.11 3.26
CA TYR A 69 6.66 -10.58 3.83
C TYR A 69 7.84 -10.08 2.99
N THR A 70 9.00 -10.04 3.63
CA THR A 70 10.28 -9.78 2.98
C THR A 70 11.31 -10.77 3.51
N SER A 71 12.33 -11.08 2.70
CA SER A 71 13.35 -12.09 3.02
C SER A 71 14.60 -11.52 3.74
N TRP A 72 14.64 -10.21 3.97
CA TRP A 72 15.73 -9.49 4.64
C TRP A 72 15.25 -8.92 5.98
#